data_AF-A0A6N3X402-F1
#
_entry.id   AF-A0A6N3X402-F1
#
_cell.length_a   1.000
_cell.length_b   1.000
_cell.length_c   1.000
_cell.angle_alpha   90.00
_cell.angle_beta   90.00
_cell.angle_gamma   90.00
#
_symmetry.space_group_name_H-M   'P 1'
#
loop_
_entity.id
_entity.type
_entity.pdbx_description
1 polymer ?
#
loop_
_entity_poly.entity_id
_entity_poly.type
_entity_poly.pdbx_seq_one_letter_code
_entity_poly.pdbx_strand_id
1 'polypeptide(L)' 'LEFNGEPDHVHLLIEHSPATSVSQLAAQVKGVTSRVLRKEFGLQGMHLWNPSYFAVSAGGASIETLREYIKSQDTPD' A
#
# COMPACT_ATOMS: atom_id res chain seq x y z
N LEU A 1 -7.26 4.93 9.04
CA LEU A 1 -6.01 4.49 8.37
C LEU A 1 -5.75 3.06 8.83
N GLU A 2 -5.81 2.09 7.92
CA GLU A 2 -5.45 0.70 8.22
C GLU A 2 -4.25 0.30 7.36
N PHE A 3 -3.36 -0.52 7.92
CA PHE A 3 -2.12 -0.98 7.31
C PHE A 3 -1.96 -2.46 7.60
N ASN A 4 -1.80 -3.27 6.55
CA ASN A 4 -1.40 -4.66 6.61
C ASN A 4 -0.41 -4.95 5.49
N GLY A 5 0.21 -6.13 5.48
CA GLY A 5 1.08 -6.51 4.38
C GLY A 5 1.62 -7.92 4.53
N GLU A 6 1.96 -8.46 3.37
CA GLU A 6 2.61 -9.75 3.17
C GLU A 6 4.13 -9.57 3.00
N PRO A 7 4.90 -10.67 2.96
CA PRO A 7 6.35 -10.59 2.75
C PRO A 7 6.77 -9.84 1.47
N ASP A 8 5.89 -9.75 0.46
CA ASP A 8 6.19 -9.18 -0.86
C ASP A 8 5.32 -7.96 -1.25
N HIS A 9 4.26 -7.63 -0.50
CA HIS A 9 3.41 -6.46 -0.80
C HIS A 9 2.72 -5.89 0.46
N VAL A 10 2.25 -4.64 0.38
CA VAL A 10 1.51 -3.99 1.48
C VAL A 10 0.14 -3.51 1.03
N HIS A 11 -0.82 -3.53 1.94
CA HIS A 11 -2.19 -3.05 1.78
C HIS A 11 -2.42 -1.82 2.65
N LEU A 12 -2.95 -0.75 2.03
CA LEU A 12 -3.21 0.52 2.70
C LEU A 12 -4.67 0.92 2.52
N LEU A 13 -5.41 1.05 3.63
CA LEU A 13 -6.72 1.68 3.64
C LEU A 13 -6.59 3.11 4.15
N ILE A 14 -6.74 4.06 3.23
CA ILE A 14 -6.42 5.48 3.48
C ILE A 14 -7.57 6.38 3.08
N GLU A 15 -7.85 7.38 3.92
CA GLU A 15 -8.65 8.53 3.54
C GLU A 15 -7.69 9.61 3.03
N HIS A 16 -8.01 10.21 1.88
CA HIS A 16 -7.16 11.23 1.25
C HIS A 16 -8.00 12.40 0.75
N SER A 17 -7.36 13.57 0.61
CA SER A 17 -7.99 14.73 -0.02
C SER A 17 -8.27 14.46 -1.50
N PRO A 18 -9.48 14.78 -2.01
CA PRO A 18 -9.80 14.67 -3.44
C PRO A 18 -8.88 15.52 -4.35
N ALA A 19 -8.21 16.54 -3.79
CA ALA A 19 -7.25 17.36 -4.53
C ALA A 19 -5.93 16.62 -4.83
N THR A 20 -5.67 15.50 -4.15
CA THR A 20 -4.48 14.66 -4.37
C THR A 20 -4.89 13.44 -5.17
N SER A 21 -4.24 13.20 -6.30
CA SER A 21 -4.51 11.98 -7.07
C SER A 21 -3.98 10.74 -6.35
N VAL A 22 -4.66 9.61 -6.54
CA VAL A 22 -4.21 8.31 -6.04
C VAL A 22 -2.79 7.97 -6.53
N SER A 23 -2.48 8.32 -7.78
CA SER A 23 -1.14 8.11 -8.36
C SER A 23 -0.05 8.91 -7.62
N GLN A 24 -0.34 10.16 -7.27
CA GLN A 24 0.59 11.00 -6.52
C GLN A 24 0.79 10.44 -5.11
N LEU A 25 -0.28 10.00 -4.46
CA LEU A 25 -0.23 9.39 -3.13
C LEU A 25 0.60 8.11 -3.14
N ALA A 26 0.37 7.21 -4.10
CA ALA A 26 1.17 5.98 -4.26
C ALA A 26 2.66 6.29 -4.49
N ALA A 27 2.98 7.27 -5.34
CA ALA A 27 4.36 7.69 -5.60
C ALA A 27 5.03 8.24 -4.33
N GLN A 28 4.31 9.07 -3.56
CA GLN A 28 4.82 9.62 -2.29
C GLN A 28 5.07 8.54 -1.26
N VAL A 29 4.12 7.63 -1.04
CA VAL A 29 4.28 6.51 -0.10
C VAL A 29 5.50 5.68 -0.48
N LYS A 30 5.58 5.21 -1.74
CA LYS A 30 6.68 4.35 -2.20
C LYS A 30 8.03 5.07 -2.15
N GLY A 31 8.06 6.35 -2.50
CA GLY A 31 9.27 7.18 -2.49
C GLY A 31 9.79 7.47 -1.09
N VAL A 32 8.91 7.94 -0.19
CA VAL A 32 9.27 8.28 1.20
C VAL A 32 9.70 7.02 1.95
N THR A 33 8.92 5.94 1.88
CA THR A 33 9.27 4.67 2.53
C THR A 33 10.58 4.11 2.00
N SER A 34 10.82 4.15 0.68
CA SER A 34 12.11 3.71 0.13
C SER A 34 13.29 4.50 0.69
N ARG A 35 13.14 5.83 0.83
CA ARG A 35 14.20 6.68 1.39
C ARG A 35 14.47 6.34 2.85
N VAL A 36 13.42 6.16 3.65
CA VAL A 36 13.52 5.83 5.07
C VAL A 36 14.15 4.44 5.25
N LEU A 37 13.63 3.42 4.59
CA LEU A 37 14.12 2.04 4.69
C LEU A 37 15.58 1.90 4.26
N ARG A 38 16.00 2.60 3.19
CA ARG A 38 17.42 2.62 2.78
C ARG A 38 18.31 3.23 3.87
N LYS A 39 17.85 4.29 4.53
CA LYS A 39 18.61 4.95 5.60
C LYS A 39 18.69 4.06 6.84
N GLU A 40 17.61 3.40 7.21
CA GLU A 40 17.51 2.62 8.45
C GLU A 40 18.15 1.24 8.34
N PHE A 41 18.02 0.58 7.19
CA PHE A 41 18.40 -0.83 7.02
C PHE A 41 19.54 -1.05 6.00
N GLY A 42 20.14 0.00 5.44
CA GLY A 42 21.28 -0.15 4.53
C GLY A 42 20.93 -0.80 3.20
N LEU A 43 19.72 -0.56 2.68
CA LEU A 43 19.20 -1.18 1.45
C LEU A 43 19.55 -0.39 0.18
N GLN A 44 20.70 0.31 0.15
CA GLN A 44 21.10 1.11 -1.01
C GLN A 44 21.24 0.23 -2.26
N GLY A 45 20.79 0.75 -3.41
CA GLY A 45 20.80 0.00 -4.67
C GLY A 45 19.70 -1.05 -4.83
N MET A 46 18.91 -1.34 -3.78
CA MET A 46 17.79 -2.27 -3.88
C MET A 46 16.52 -1.59 -4.41
N HIS A 47 15.78 -2.32 -5.25
CA HIS A 47 14.44 -1.97 -5.68
C HIS A 47 13.43 -2.46 -4.64
N LEU A 48 12.95 -1.54 -3.79
CA LEU A 48 12.06 -1.87 -2.67
C LEU A 48 10.59 -1.98 -3.05
N TRP A 49 10.19 -1.41 -4.18
CA TRP A 49 8.83 -1.46 -4.67
C TRP A 49 8.80 -1.82 -6.15
N ASN A 50 7.83 -2.65 -6.53
CA ASN A 50 7.42 -2.78 -7.93
C ASN A 50 7.00 -1.40 -8.47
N PRO A 51 7.29 -1.00 -9.73
CA PRO A 51 6.81 0.27 -10.30
C PRO A 51 5.29 0.44 -10.24
N SER A 52 4.54 -0.65 -10.45
CA SER A 52 3.07 -0.67 -10.47
C SER A 52 2.46 -0.55 -9.08
N TYR A 53 1.20 -0.12 -9.02
CA TYR A 53 0.38 -0.13 -7.80
C TYR A 53 -1.06 -0.50 -8.17
N PHE A 54 -1.79 -1.04 -7.20
CA PHE A 54 -3.23 -1.29 -7.31
C PHE A 54 -3.98 -0.31 -6.42
N ALA A 55 -5.12 0.18 -6.88
CA ALA A 55 -6.00 1.03 -6.09
C ALA A 55 -7.46 0.79 -6.46
N VAL A 56 -8.29 0.70 -5.44
CA VAL A 56 -9.73 0.52 -5.56
C VAL A 56 -10.42 1.46 -4.58
N SER A 57 -11.50 2.12 -5.01
CA SER A 57 -12.30 2.92 -4.11
C SER A 57 -13.10 1.98 -3.19
N ALA A 58 -13.00 2.22 -1.89
CA ALA A 58 -13.93 1.64 -0.93
C ALA A 58 -15.26 2.42 -0.96
N GLY A 59 -15.94 2.42 -2.10
CA GLY A 59 -17.27 3.01 -2.23
C GLY A 59 -18.34 2.06 -1.72
N GLY A 60 -18.91 2.32 -0.54
CA GLY A 60 -20.11 1.62 -0.04
C GLY A 60 -19.91 0.24 0.60
N ALA A 61 -18.70 -0.31 0.58
CA ALA A 61 -18.37 -1.54 1.30
C ALA A 61 -18.15 -1.22 2.79
N SER A 62 -18.92 -1.86 3.68
CA SER A 62 -18.70 -1.76 5.12
C SER A 62 -17.27 -2.20 5.46
N ILE A 63 -16.70 -1.69 6.56
CA ILE A 63 -15.36 -2.12 7.02
C ILE A 63 -15.24 -3.65 7.12
N GLU A 64 -16.33 -4.35 7.41
CA GLU A 64 -16.41 -5.81 7.37
C GLU A 64 -16.04 -6.41 6.01
N THR A 65 -16.54 -5.84 4.91
CA THR A 65 -16.27 -6.31 3.54
C THR A 65 -14.81 -6.08 3.14
N LEU A 66 -14.22 -4.96 3.56
CA LEU A 66 -12.79 -4.69 3.34
C LEU A 66 -11.91 -5.66 4.15
N ARG A 67 -12.32 -5.95 5.39
CA ARG A 67 -11.65 -6.92 6.25
C ARG A 67 -11.71 -8.34 5.69
N GLU A 68 -12.84 -8.73 5.10
CA GLU A 68 -12.99 -10.01 4.40
C GLU A 68 -12.14 -10.09 3.12
N TYR A 69 -12.04 -9.00 2.35
CA TYR A 69 -11.16 -8.95 1.17
C TYR A 69 -9.68 -9.11 1.55
N ILE A 70 -9.20 -8.42 2.59
CA ILE A 70 -7.81 -8.58 3.06
C ILE A 70 -7.55 -10.01 3.52
N LYS A 71 -8.47 -10.62 4.26
CA LYS A 71 -8.36 -12.03 4.69
C LYS A 71 -8.34 -13.03 3.55
N SER A 72 -8.98 -12.73 2.41
CA SER A 72 -9.01 -13.63 1.25
C SER A 72 -7.81 -13.49 0.32
N GLN A 73 -6.95 -12.48 0.52
CA GLN A 73 -5.67 -12.36 -0.20
C GLN A 73 -4.56 -13.24 0.39
N ASP A 74 -4.77 -13.80 1.58
CA ASP A 74 -3.79 -14.62 2.33
C ASP A 74 -3.72 -16.10 1.89
N THR A 75 -4.43 -16.48 0.83
CA THR A 75 -4.45 -17.85 0.32
C THR A 75 -3.89 -17.90 -1.11
N PRO A 76 -2.63 -18.33 -1.29
CA PRO A 76 -2.20 -18.85 -2.58
C PRO A 76 -2.83 -20.23 -2.80
N ASP A 77 -3.19 -20.54 -4.05
CA ASP A 77 -3.42 -21.92 -4.50
C ASP A 77 -2.13 -22.76 -4.39
#